data_AF-A0A068Y3Y0-F1
#
_entry.id   AF-A0A068Y3Y0-F1
#
_cell.length_a   1.000
_cell.length_b   1.000
_cell.length_c   1.000
_cell.angle_alpha   90.00
_cell.angle_beta   90.00
_cell.angle_gamma   90.00
#
_symmetry.space_group_name_H-M   'P 1'
#
loop_
_entity.id
_entity.type
_entity.pdbx_description
1 polymer ?
#
loop_
_entity_poly.entity_id
_entity_poly.type
_entity_poly.pdbx_seq_one_letter_code
_entity_poly.pdbx_strand_id
1 'polypeptide(L)'
;MISRDHATITRLPDGRFMLHDHSLTGTYLNYTRVYGCDILNQEDIICFGHPYGTGVLPGQTVDAFYSDLKYRVRIAFCDVTGTSTAAVV
;
A
#
# COMPACT_ATOMS: atom_id res chain seq x y z
N MET A 1 -1.36 -1.07 -15.49
CA MET A 1 0.01 -1.46 -15.92
C MET A 1 0.92 -1.33 -14.71
N ILE A 2 1.96 -2.15 -14.57
CA ILE A 2 2.91 -2.03 -13.46
C ILE A 2 4.22 -1.46 -13.98
N SER A 3 4.61 -0.26 -13.51
CA SER A 3 5.95 0.30 -13.71
C SER A 3 7.05 -0.64 -13.19
N ARG A 4 8.25 -0.60 -13.80
CA ARG A 4 9.43 -1.37 -13.35
C ARG A 4 9.86 -1.00 -11.93
N ASP A 5 9.88 0.31 -11.66
CA ASP A 5 9.98 0.88 -10.33
C ASP A 5 8.61 1.50 -10.03
N HIS A 6 7.79 0.79 -9.25
CA HIS A 6 6.39 1.16 -9.04
C HIS A 6 6.19 1.86 -7.72
N ALA A 7 6.74 1.28 -6.66
CA ALA A 7 6.59 1.77 -5.31
C ALA A 7 7.65 1.14 -4.42
N THR A 8 7.99 1.86 -3.35
CA THR A 8 8.89 1.38 -2.30
C THR A 8 8.15 1.38 -0.96
N ILE A 9 8.37 0.35 -0.14
CA ILE A 9 7.94 0.37 1.26
C ILE A 9 9.19 0.50 2.13
N THR A 10 9.23 1.52 2.98
CA THR A 10 10.36 1.79 3.89
C THR A 10 9.90 1.73 5.33
N ARG A 11 10.66 1.05 6.19
CA ARG A 11 10.46 1.11 7.63
C ARG A 11 11.06 2.41 8.18
N LEU A 12 10.26 3.17 8.91
CA LEU A 12 10.66 4.42 9.54
C LEU A 12 11.36 4.17 10.90
N PRO A 13 12.13 5.15 11.41
CA PRO A 13 12.79 5.04 12.72
C PRO A 13 11.84 4.79 13.90
N ASP A 14 10.59 5.26 13.80
CA ASP A 14 9.55 5.05 14.81
C ASP A 14 8.82 3.69 14.67
N GLY A 15 9.28 2.84 13.75
CA GLY A 15 8.74 1.50 13.53
C GLY A 15 7.54 1.43 12.58
N ARG A 16 6.99 2.57 12.12
CA ARG A 16 5.94 2.60 11.10
C ARG A 16 6.49 2.24 9.72
N PHE A 17 5.61 1.95 8.77
CA PHE A 17 5.96 1.64 7.39
C PHE A 17 5.37 2.70 6.48
N MET A 18 6.20 3.28 5.61
CA MET A 18 5.81 4.28 4.62
C MET A 18 5.84 3.68 3.23
N LEU A 19 4.75 3.83 2.50
CA LEU A 19 4.64 3.49 1.08
C LEU A 19 4.96 4.73 0.26
N HIS A 20 5.86 4.63 -0.71
CA HIS A 20 6.20 5.67 -1.68
C HIS A 20 5.75 5.24 -3.07
N ASP A 21 5.03 6.11 -3.79
CA ASP A 21 4.58 5.89 -5.17
C ASP A 21 5.61 6.45 -6.17
N HIS A 22 5.99 5.63 -7.15
CA HIS A 22 6.85 6.00 -8.28
C HIS A 22 6.16 5.70 -9.63
N SER A 23 4.91 5.28 -9.59
CA SER A 23 4.22 4.67 -10.71
C SER A 23 3.67 5.68 -11.72
N LEU A 24 3.50 5.22 -12.96
CA LEU A 24 2.80 5.99 -14.00
C LEU A 24 1.27 5.93 -13.81
N THR A 25 0.75 4.75 -13.44
CA THR A 25 -0.69 4.47 -13.38
C THR A 25 -1.25 4.44 -11.96
N GLY A 26 -0.53 5.01 -11.00
CA GLY A 26 -0.95 5.16 -9.62
C GLY A 26 -0.69 3.93 -8.73
N THR A 27 -0.31 4.22 -7.50
CA THR A 27 -0.44 3.33 -6.34
C THR A 27 -1.60 3.82 -5.48
N TYR A 28 -2.40 2.89 -4.96
CA TYR A 28 -3.62 3.19 -4.23
C TYR A 28 -3.60 2.52 -2.86
N LEU A 29 -4.05 3.24 -1.84
CA LEU A 29 -4.30 2.72 -0.50
C LEU A 29 -5.80 2.77 -0.24
N ASN A 30 -6.41 1.64 0.09
CA ASN A 30 -7.86 1.50 0.25
C ASN A 30 -8.63 2.14 -0.92
N TYR A 31 -8.18 1.84 -2.14
CA TYR A 31 -8.72 2.36 -3.40
C TYR A 31 -8.60 3.88 -3.62
N THR A 32 -7.84 4.59 -2.78
CA THR A 32 -7.57 6.02 -2.92
C THR A 32 -6.16 6.24 -3.44
N ARG A 33 -5.96 7.07 -4.46
CA ARG A 33 -4.64 7.31 -5.04
C ARG A 33 -3.74 8.04 -4.04
N VAL A 34 -2.57 7.48 -3.77
CA VAL A 34 -1.58 8.03 -2.83
C VAL A 34 -1.02 9.37 -3.33
N TYR A 35 -0.81 10.33 -2.41
CA TYR A 35 -0.15 11.61 -2.70
C TYR A 35 1.38 11.51 -2.55
N GLY A 36 2.01 10.74 -3.42
CA GLY A 36 3.45 10.49 -3.41
C GLY A 36 3.93 9.54 -2.31
N CYS A 37 3.42 9.67 -1.08
CA CYS A 37 3.63 8.69 -0.02
C CYS A 37 2.48 8.62 0.98
N ASP A 38 2.35 7.50 1.69
CA ASP A 38 1.39 7.31 2.77
C ASP A 38 1.93 6.38 3.87
N ILE A 39 1.40 6.49 5.08
CA ILE A 39 1.71 5.58 6.19
C ILE A 39 0.78 4.37 6.11
N LEU A 40 1.37 3.18 6.07
CA LEU A 40 0.63 1.93 6.07
C LEU A 40 0.15 1.58 7.48
N ASN A 41 -1.11 1.18 7.57
CA ASN A 41 -1.75 0.65 8.75
C ASN A 41 -2.11 -0.83 8.56
N GLN A 42 -2.43 -1.48 9.68
CA GLN A 42 -2.90 -2.84 9.70
C GLN A 42 -4.18 -2.99 8.85
N GLU A 43 -4.25 -4.05 8.05
CA GLU A 43 -5.36 -4.38 7.13
C GLU A 43 -5.56 -3.45 5.93
N ASP A 44 -4.73 -2.43 5.72
CA ASP A 44 -4.82 -1.60 4.53
C ASP A 44 -4.73 -2.45 3.25
N ILE A 45 -5.49 -2.07 2.23
CA ILE A 45 -5.41 -2.67 0.90
C ILE A 45 -4.52 -1.79 0.04
N ILE A 46 -3.42 -2.34 -0.46
CA ILE A 46 -2.57 -1.69 -1.46
C ILE A 46 -2.95 -2.24 -2.83
N CYS A 47 -3.30 -1.36 -3.76
CA CYS A 47 -3.45 -1.70 -5.17
C CYS A 47 -2.33 -1.06 -5.98
N PHE A 48 -1.54 -1.87 -6.67
CA PHE A 48 -0.52 -1.38 -7.60
C PHE A 48 -1.10 -1.32 -9.01
N GLY A 49 -1.10 -0.11 -9.58
CA GLY A 49 -1.60 0.19 -10.92
C GLY A 49 -3.11 0.08 -11.08
N HIS A 50 -3.65 0.94 -11.95
CA HIS A 50 -5.03 0.87 -12.43
C HIS A 50 -5.06 1.11 -13.94
N PRO A 51 -5.89 0.41 -14.74
CA PRO A 51 -5.94 0.58 -16.21
C PRO A 51 -6.20 2.03 -16.64
N TYR A 52 -6.97 2.79 -15.87
CA TYR A 52 -7.29 4.20 -16.12
C TYR A 52 -6.54 5.16 -15.20
N GLY A 53 -5.49 4.69 -14.54
CA GLY A 53 -4.84 5.42 -13.46
C GLY A 53 -4.14 6.71 -13.90
N THR A 54 -3.78 6.87 -15.18
CA THR A 54 -3.12 8.10 -15.67
C THR A 54 -3.98 9.36 -15.48
N GLY A 55 -5.31 9.23 -15.47
CA GLY A 55 -6.24 10.34 -15.28
C GLY A 55 -6.72 10.53 -13.83
N VAL A 56 -6.34 9.65 -12.90
CA VAL A 56 -6.80 9.70 -11.51
C VAL A 56 -5.87 10.60 -10.72
N LEU A 57 -6.35 11.68 -10.13
CA LEU A 57 -5.52 12.56 -9.31
C LEU A 57 -5.32 11.96 -7.91
N PRO A 58 -4.25 12.33 -7.20
CA PRO A 58 -4.10 11.96 -5.80
C PRO A 58 -5.30 12.33 -4.94
N GLY A 59 -5.67 11.47 -4.00
CA GLY A 59 -6.87 11.59 -3.16
C GLY A 59 -8.17 11.17 -3.85
N GLN A 60 -8.19 10.95 -5.17
CA GLN A 60 -9.35 10.37 -5.84
C GLN A 60 -9.42 8.87 -5.65
N THR A 61 -10.64 8.36 -5.62
CA THR A 61 -10.92 6.93 -5.50
C THR A 61 -11.07 6.27 -6.86
N VAL A 62 -10.83 4.97 -6.89
CA VAL A 62 -11.15 4.09 -8.03
C VAL A 62 -12.01 2.94 -7.54
N ASP A 63 -12.83 2.38 -8.43
CA ASP A 63 -13.46 1.10 -8.13
C ASP A 63 -12.43 -0.03 -8.18
N ALA A 64 -12.70 -1.11 -7.47
CA ALA A 64 -11.89 -2.33 -7.59
C ALA A 64 -11.93 -2.83 -9.04
N PHE A 65 -10.77 -3.10 -9.61
CA PHE A 65 -10.68 -3.70 -10.94
C PHE A 65 -10.33 -5.19 -10.83
N TYR A 66 -10.34 -5.96 -11.92
CA TYR A 66 -9.94 -7.38 -11.84
C TYR A 66 -8.45 -7.60 -12.10
N SER A 67 -7.77 -6.63 -12.72
CA SER A 67 -6.35 -6.71 -13.11
C SER A 67 -5.43 -5.76 -12.36
N ASP A 68 -5.95 -5.03 -11.38
CA ASP A 68 -5.13 -4.35 -10.38
C ASP A 68 -4.49 -5.39 -9.44
N LEU A 69 -3.23 -5.16 -9.09
CA LEU A 69 -2.49 -6.07 -8.23
C LEU A 69 -2.74 -5.67 -6.77
N LYS A 70 -3.56 -6.44 -6.06
CA LYS A 70 -4.02 -6.13 -4.71
C LYS A 70 -3.29 -6.94 -3.64
N TYR A 71 -2.84 -6.27 -2.59
CA TYR A 71 -2.29 -6.88 -1.39
C TYR A 71 -2.95 -6.31 -0.15
N ARG A 72 -3.05 -7.12 0.91
CA ARG A 72 -3.50 -6.67 2.22
C ARG A 72 -2.33 -6.60 3.18
N VAL A 73 -2.19 -5.46 3.87
CA VAL A 73 -1.10 -5.19 4.80
C VAL A 73 -1.32 -5.97 6.10
N ARG A 74 -0.27 -6.68 6.53
CA ARG A 74 -0.16 -7.27 7.86
C ARG A 74 1.16 -6.79 8.47
N ILE A 75 1.09 -6.01 9.53
CA ILE A 75 2.24 -5.52 10.29
C ILE A 75 2.40 -6.44 11.51
N ALA A 76 3.44 -7.26 11.48
CA ALA A 76 3.81 -8.08 12.63
C ALA A 76 4.90 -7.36 13.43
N PHE A 77 4.66 -7.18 14.73
CA PHE A 77 5.69 -6.79 15.67
C PHE A 77 6.31 -8.08 16.20
N CYS A 78 7.59 -8.32 15.89
CA CYS A 78 8.33 -9.35 16.60
C CYS A 78 8.73 -8.76 17.95
N ASP A 79 8.09 -9.21 19.01
CA ASP A 79 8.63 -9.00 20.36
C ASP A 79 10.00 -9.68 20.42
N VAL A 80 11.01 -8.95 20.89
CA VAL A 80 12.36 -9.48 21.12
C VAL A 80 12.36 -10.62 22.15
N THR A 81 11.23 -10.87 22.81
CA THR A 81 10.94 -12.05 23.60
C THR A 81 10.01 -12.97 22.81
N GLY A 82 10.53 -14.09 22.28
CA GLY A 82 9.85 -14.97 21.34
C GLY A 82 8.53 -15.59 21.84
N THR A 83 7.43 -14.84 21.72
CA THR A 83 6.06 -15.35 21.77
C THR A 83 5.21 -14.55 20.79
N SER A 84 5.12 -15.05 19.56
CA SER A 84 4.14 -14.60 18.58
C SER A 84 2.74 -14.99 19.06
N THR A 85 2.00 -14.06 19.67
CA THR A 85 0.55 -14.18 19.81
C THR A 85 -0.11 -13.54 18.60
N ALA A 86 -0.51 -14.37 17.63
CA ALA A 86 -1.45 -13.95 16.61
C ALA A 86 -2.78 -13.60 17.31
N ALA A 87 -3.10 -12.31 17.37
CA ALA A 87 -4.40 -11.85 17.85
C ALA A 87 -5.45 -12.17 16.76
N VAL A 88 -6.32 -13.12 17.10
CA VAL A 88 -7.59 -13.38 16.41
C VAL A 88 -8.58 -12.34 16.89
N VAL A 89 -9.12 -11.53 15.98
CA VAL A 89 -10.49 -11.00 16.03
C VAL A 89 -11.03 -10.96 14.61
#